data_AF-A0A846T1Q1-F1
#
_entry.id   AF-A0A846T1Q1-F1
#
_cell.length_a   1.000
_cell.length_b   1.000
_cell.length_c   1.000
_cell.angle_alpha   90.00
_cell.angle_beta   90.00
_cell.angle_gamma   90.00
#
_symmetry.space_group_name_H-M   'P 1'
#
loop_
_entity.id
_entity.type
_entity.pdbx_description
1 polymer ?
#
loop_
_entity_poly.entity_id
_entity_poly.type
_entity_poly.pdbx_seq_one_letter_code
_entity_poly.pdbx_strand_id
1 'polypeptide(L)'
;MRLHHPKGSIIQHWPRTLQIKYDPSEWEMDEKGYFLIEVDHKGRRLLVGFLSTSGEPIWKVAGDHPIPLYYTIIKEGAISRMEHACYLGEELEKAYLALKYGLRYVQDEEIDFARKHVPSEKDDPLGSL
;
A
#
# COMPACT_ATOMS: atom_id res chain seq x y z
N MET A 1 -24.30 -0.91 -15.35
CA MET A 1 -25.42 -0.97 -14.39
C MET A 1 -24.84 -0.92 -12.97
N ARG A 2 -24.86 0.23 -12.29
CA ARG A 2 -24.44 0.29 -10.87
C ARG A 2 -25.63 -0.15 -10.03
N LEU A 3 -25.50 -1.24 -9.29
CA LEU A 3 -26.47 -1.60 -8.24
C LEU A 3 -26.45 -0.47 -7.21
N HIS A 4 -27.53 0.32 -7.18
CA HIS A 4 -27.69 1.40 -6.22
C HIS A 4 -28.17 0.79 -4.90
N HIS A 5 -27.24 0.22 -4.12
CA HIS A 5 -27.54 -0.11 -2.74
C HIS A 5 -27.61 1.20 -1.94
N PRO A 6 -28.70 1.44 -1.17
CA PRO A 6 -28.76 2.60 -0.30
C PRO A 6 -27.62 2.52 0.71
N LYS A 7 -26.79 3.57 0.77
CA LYS A 7 -25.76 3.71 1.81
C LYS A 7 -26.44 3.55 3.18
N GLY A 8 -26.01 2.55 3.96
CA GLY A 8 -26.56 2.27 5.30
C GLY A 8 -27.56 1.11 5.38
N SER A 9 -27.76 0.33 4.32
CA SER A 9 -28.58 -0.89 4.41
C SER A 9 -27.86 -1.95 5.26
N ILE A 10 -28.47 -2.38 6.38
CA ILE A 10 -27.97 -3.49 7.21
C ILE A 10 -28.53 -4.79 6.66
N ILE A 11 -27.66 -5.69 6.20
CA ILE A 11 -28.04 -7.05 5.79
C ILE A 11 -28.20 -7.88 7.07
N GLN A 12 -29.44 -8.26 7.40
CA GLN A 12 -29.75 -9.03 8.61
C GLN A 12 -29.57 -10.54 8.43
N HIS A 13 -29.67 -11.05 7.19
CA HIS A 13 -29.61 -12.48 6.90
C HIS A 13 -28.65 -12.73 5.74
N TRP A 14 -27.53 -13.39 6.04
CA TRP A 14 -26.56 -13.85 5.04
C TRP A 14 -26.84 -15.32 4.70
N PRO A 15 -27.01 -15.70 3.42
CA PRO A 15 -27.34 -17.08 3.03
C PRO A 15 -26.19 -18.06 3.30
N ARG A 16 -24.95 -17.56 3.44
CA ARG A 16 -23.76 -18.33 3.76
C ARG A 16 -22.72 -17.45 4.44
N THR A 17 -22.03 -18.01 5.42
CA THR A 17 -20.82 -17.43 6.02
C THR A 17 -19.61 -18.28 5.60
N LEU A 18 -18.57 -17.63 5.08
CA LEU A 18 -17.31 -18.30 4.80
C LEU A 18 -16.48 -18.34 6.09
N GLN A 19 -15.81 -19.47 6.35
CA GLN A 19 -14.79 -19.55 7.38
C GLN A 19 -13.49 -18.96 6.83
N ILE A 20 -12.75 -18.24 7.69
CA ILE A 20 -11.43 -17.74 7.33
C ILE A 20 -10.52 -18.93 7.03
N LYS A 21 -9.86 -18.88 5.88
CA LYS A 21 -8.86 -19.85 5.45
C LYS A 21 -7.66 -19.05 4.98
N TYR A 22 -6.66 -18.96 5.83
CA TYR A 22 -5.39 -18.29 5.55
C TYR A 22 -4.29 -19.19 6.08
N ASP A 23 -3.34 -19.52 5.22
CA ASP A 23 -2.13 -20.23 5.57
C ASP A 23 -0.94 -19.38 5.08
N PRO A 24 -0.10 -18.84 5.98
CA PRO A 24 1.07 -18.05 5.60
C PRO A 24 2.03 -18.78 4.65
N SER A 25 2.02 -20.12 4.63
CA SER A 25 2.87 -20.91 3.73
C SER A 25 2.42 -20.84 2.26
N GLU A 26 1.20 -20.35 1.99
CA GLU A 26 0.70 -20.08 0.63
C GLU A 26 1.24 -18.76 0.07
N TRP A 27 1.91 -17.93 0.87
CA TRP A 27 2.50 -16.68 0.39
C TRP A 27 3.76 -16.95 -0.43
N GLU A 28 3.68 -16.65 -1.72
CA GLU A 28 4.80 -16.75 -2.65
C GLU A 28 5.10 -15.37 -3.24
N MET A 29 6.39 -15.05 -3.38
CA MET A 29 6.82 -13.79 -3.99
C MET A 29 6.26 -13.65 -5.42
N ASP A 30 5.88 -12.42 -5.78
CA ASP A 30 5.45 -12.11 -7.14
C ASP A 30 6.66 -12.15 -8.07
N GLU A 31 6.51 -12.87 -9.19
CA GLU A 31 7.56 -13.04 -10.18
C GLU A 31 7.99 -11.71 -10.84
N LYS A 32 7.14 -10.69 -10.78
CA LYS A 32 7.44 -9.37 -11.33
C LYS A 32 8.43 -8.59 -10.48
N GLY A 33 8.39 -8.77 -9.16
CA GLY A 33 9.18 -7.97 -8.23
C GLY A 33 8.41 -7.62 -6.96
N TYR A 34 8.93 -6.63 -6.22
CA TYR A 34 8.34 -6.17 -4.98
C TYR A 34 8.39 -4.64 -4.86
N PHE A 35 7.64 -4.11 -3.89
CA PHE A 35 7.52 -2.68 -3.66
C PHE A 35 8.13 -2.27 -2.32
N LEU A 36 8.79 -1.12 -2.33
CA LEU A 36 9.17 -0.40 -1.12
C LEU A 36 8.43 0.93 -1.07
N ILE A 37 7.85 1.25 0.09
CA ILE A 37 7.06 2.47 0.28
C ILE A 37 7.76 3.41 1.25
N GLU A 38 7.82 4.69 0.88
CA GLU A 38 8.29 5.76 1.75
C GLU A 38 7.25 6.86 1.89
N VAL A 39 7.25 7.51 3.05
CA VAL A 39 6.41 8.67 3.35
C VAL A 39 7.29 9.93 3.34
N ASP A 40 7.21 10.69 2.25
CA ASP A 40 7.86 11.99 2.13
C ASP A 40 6.99 13.06 2.80
N HIS A 41 7.19 13.25 4.12
CA HIS A 41 6.45 14.24 4.91
C HIS A 41 6.74 15.69 4.45
N LYS A 42 7.93 15.95 3.92
CA LYS A 42 8.33 17.29 3.45
C LYS A 42 7.66 17.65 2.13
N GLY A 43 7.73 16.74 1.16
CA GLY A 43 7.07 16.84 -0.14
C GLY A 43 5.59 16.50 -0.13
N ARG A 44 5.06 16.09 1.03
CA ARG A 44 3.66 15.71 1.28
C ARG A 44 3.13 14.64 0.33
N ARG A 45 3.90 13.58 0.12
CA ARG A 45 3.59 12.52 -0.85
C ARG A 45 4.12 11.17 -0.38
N LEU A 46 3.56 10.11 -0.95
CA LEU A 46 4.07 8.75 -0.87
C LEU A 46 4.98 8.49 -2.07
N LEU A 47 6.03 7.72 -1.85
CA LEU A 47 6.93 7.22 -2.88
C LEU A 47 6.84 5.71 -2.89
N VAL A 48 6.61 5.12 -4.05
CA VAL A 48 6.53 3.67 -4.23
C VAL A 48 7.60 3.27 -5.22
N GLY A 49 8.66 2.63 -4.75
CA GLY A 49 9.70 2.05 -5.58
C GLY A 49 9.34 0.63 -5.97
N PHE A 50 9.47 0.28 -7.25
CA PHE A 50 9.35 -1.08 -7.74
C PHE A 50 10.73 -1.64 -8.03
N LEU A 51 11.01 -2.82 -7.49
CA LEU A 51 12.28 -3.50 -7.60
C LEU A 51 12.08 -4.89 -8.21
N SER A 52 13.06 -5.35 -8.97
CA SER A 52 13.11 -6.74 -9.45
C SER A 52 13.18 -7.72 -8.27
N THR A 53 12.98 -9.01 -8.55
CA THR A 53 13.17 -10.07 -7.55
C THR A 53 14.62 -10.18 -7.04
N SER A 54 15.61 -9.65 -7.77
CA SER A 54 17.00 -9.53 -7.32
C SER A 54 17.29 -8.25 -6.51
N GLY A 55 16.29 -7.38 -6.33
CA GLY A 55 16.42 -6.12 -5.59
C GLY A 55 17.01 -4.97 -6.41
N GLU A 56 16.98 -5.05 -7.74
CA GLU A 56 17.38 -3.94 -8.61
C GLU A 56 16.22 -2.95 -8.75
N PRO A 57 16.42 -1.65 -8.47
CA PRO A 57 15.39 -0.64 -8.70
C PRO A 57 15.04 -0.52 -10.19
N ILE A 58 13.76 -0.64 -10.53
CA ILE A 58 13.27 -0.54 -11.91
C ILE A 58 12.67 0.85 -12.16
N TRP A 59 11.72 1.28 -11.33
CA TRP A 59 11.12 2.61 -11.40
C TRP A 59 10.51 3.01 -10.05
N LYS A 60 10.13 4.29 -9.94
CA LYS A 60 9.37 4.81 -8.79
C LYS A 60 8.18 5.65 -9.25
N VAL A 61 7.10 5.63 -8.49
CA VAL A 61 5.94 6.51 -8.67
C VAL A 61 5.69 7.31 -7.39
N ALA A 62 5.29 8.56 -7.55
CA ALA A 62 4.98 9.47 -6.45
C ALA A 62 3.52 9.93 -6.53
N GLY A 63 2.86 10.02 -5.38
CA GLY A 63 1.47 10.43 -5.29
C GLY A 63 1.04 10.64 -3.84
N ASP A 64 -0.01 11.39 -3.60
CA ASP A 64 -0.47 11.76 -2.25
C ASP A 64 -1.67 10.93 -1.76
N HIS A 65 -2.20 10.02 -2.58
CA HIS A 65 -3.34 9.17 -2.26
C HIS A 65 -3.15 7.73 -2.79
N PRO A 66 -3.63 6.70 -2.06
CA PRO A 66 -3.49 5.29 -2.47
C PRO A 66 -4.14 4.96 -3.81
N ILE A 67 -5.36 5.48 -4.06
CA ILE A 67 -6.15 5.15 -5.25
C ILE A 67 -5.38 5.46 -6.55
N PRO A 68 -4.91 6.69 -6.81
CA PRO A 68 -4.08 6.97 -7.97
C PRO A 68 -2.83 6.09 -8.08
N LEU A 69 -2.17 5.79 -6.96
CA LEU A 69 -0.93 5.01 -6.92
C LEU A 69 -1.14 3.57 -7.38
N TYR A 70 -2.02 2.81 -6.71
CA TYR A 70 -2.21 1.41 -7.10
C TYR A 70 -2.86 1.28 -8.49
N TYR A 71 -3.70 2.23 -8.93
CA TYR A 71 -4.22 2.21 -10.31
C TYR A 71 -3.12 2.43 -11.35
N THR A 72 -2.11 3.23 -11.02
CA THR A 72 -0.95 3.47 -11.91
C THR A 72 -0.08 2.21 -11.96
N ILE A 73 0.22 1.62 -10.80
CA ILE A 73 1.03 0.39 -10.68
C ILE A 73 0.37 -0.79 -11.41
N ILE A 74 -0.95 -0.95 -11.28
CA ILE A 74 -1.70 -2.01 -11.99
C ILE A 74 -1.63 -1.80 -13.51
N LYS A 75 -1.73 -0.56 -14.00
CA LYS A 75 -1.62 -0.25 -15.44
C LYS A 75 -0.23 -0.54 -16.00
N GLU A 76 0.81 -0.41 -15.16
CA GLU A 76 2.18 -0.76 -15.52
C GLU A 76 2.44 -2.27 -15.58
N GLY A 77 1.45 -3.10 -15.19
CA GLY A 77 1.59 -4.57 -15.24
C GLY A 77 2.60 -5.12 -14.23
N ALA A 78 2.83 -4.38 -13.14
CA ALA A 78 3.87 -4.64 -12.15
C ALA A 78 3.51 -5.71 -11.10
N ILE A 79 2.28 -6.25 -11.18
CA ILE A 79 1.73 -7.21 -10.22
C ILE A 79 1.09 -8.35 -11.02
N SER A 80 1.48 -9.58 -10.73
CA SER A 80 0.90 -10.80 -11.28
C SER A 80 0.03 -11.55 -10.26
N ARG A 81 0.22 -11.32 -8.96
CA ARG A 81 -0.48 -11.98 -7.85
C ARG A 81 -1.53 -11.08 -7.19
N MET A 82 -2.76 -11.56 -7.04
CA MET A 82 -3.87 -10.75 -6.51
C MET A 82 -3.69 -10.42 -5.01
N GLU A 83 -3.15 -11.35 -4.25
CA GLU A 83 -2.79 -11.21 -2.85
C GLU A 83 -1.74 -10.09 -2.65
N HIS A 84 -0.79 -9.95 -3.58
CA HIS A 84 0.18 -8.84 -3.57
C HIS A 84 -0.48 -7.50 -3.92
N ALA A 85 -1.48 -7.48 -4.81
CA ALA A 85 -2.26 -6.27 -5.06
C ALA A 85 -3.07 -5.84 -3.83
N CYS A 86 -3.61 -6.79 -3.06
CA CYS A 86 -4.29 -6.52 -1.79
C CYS A 86 -3.33 -5.96 -0.74
N TYR A 87 -2.17 -6.60 -0.56
CA TYR A 87 -1.12 -6.15 0.35
C TYR A 87 -0.62 -4.74 0.00
N LEU A 88 -0.35 -4.46 -1.28
CA LEU A 88 0.03 -3.12 -1.72
C LEU A 88 -1.04 -2.08 -1.34
N GLY A 89 -2.32 -2.41 -1.52
CA GLY A 89 -3.42 -1.52 -1.11
C GLY A 89 -3.43 -1.25 0.39
N GLU A 90 -3.19 -2.27 1.22
CA GLU A 90 -3.08 -2.15 2.67
C GLU A 90 -1.92 -1.25 3.09
N GLU A 91 -0.71 -1.51 2.56
CA GLU A 91 0.48 -0.72 2.88
C GLU A 91 0.36 0.73 2.43
N LEU A 92 -0.21 0.98 1.24
CA LEU A 92 -0.45 2.33 0.75
C LEU A 92 -1.44 3.10 1.64
N GLU A 93 -2.48 2.45 2.16
CA GLU A 93 -3.41 3.10 3.09
C GLU A 93 -2.70 3.42 4.42
N LYS A 94 -1.89 2.50 4.96
CA LYS A 94 -1.09 2.77 6.18
C LYS A 94 -0.13 3.95 5.97
N ALA A 95 0.58 3.97 4.84
CA ALA A 95 1.48 5.06 4.48
C ALA A 95 0.72 6.39 4.30
N TYR A 96 -0.47 6.37 3.71
CA TYR A 96 -1.34 7.54 3.57
C TYR A 96 -1.82 8.07 4.92
N LEU A 97 -2.25 7.20 5.84
CA LEU A 97 -2.62 7.60 7.19
C LEU A 97 -1.43 8.22 7.93
N ALA A 98 -0.24 7.64 7.78
CA ALA A 98 0.97 8.19 8.37
C ALA A 98 1.27 9.59 7.82
N LEU A 99 1.21 9.77 6.50
CA LEU A 99 1.36 11.07 5.84
C LEU A 99 0.34 12.09 6.37
N LYS A 100 -0.94 11.70 6.43
CA LYS A 100 -2.06 12.56 6.81
C LYS A 100 -2.00 13.02 8.27
N TYR A 101 -1.55 12.15 9.18
CA TYR A 101 -1.53 12.42 10.62
C TYR A 101 -0.14 12.72 11.20
N GLY A 102 0.88 12.81 10.33
CA GLY A 102 2.27 13.04 10.72
C GLY A 102 2.82 11.92 11.61
N LEU A 103 2.47 10.66 11.30
CA LEU A 103 2.90 9.49 12.05
C LEU A 103 4.13 8.88 11.39
N ARG A 104 4.89 8.10 12.16
CA ARG A 104 5.94 7.27 11.59
C ARG A 104 5.31 6.09 10.84
N TYR A 105 5.77 5.86 9.62
CA TYR A 105 5.46 4.66 8.84
C TYR A 105 6.65 3.70 8.86
N VAL A 106 6.37 2.41 9.01
CA VAL A 106 7.30 1.31 8.77
C VAL A 106 6.49 0.22 8.07
N GLN A 107 6.95 -0.22 6.90
CA GLN A 107 6.29 -1.29 6.14
C GLN A 107 6.25 -2.58 6.98
N ASP A 108 5.19 -3.38 6.83
CA ASP A 108 4.91 -4.60 7.61
C ASP A 108 4.65 -4.41 9.12
N GLU A 109 4.79 -3.18 9.65
CA GLU A 109 4.38 -2.86 11.02
C GLU A 109 2.93 -2.34 11.07
N GLU A 110 2.30 -2.47 12.23
CA GLU A 110 1.04 -1.79 12.52
C GLU A 110 1.26 -0.27 12.64
N ILE A 111 0.23 0.50 12.29
CA ILE A 111 0.29 1.94 12.44
C ILE A 111 0.13 2.34 13.92
N ASP A 112 1.19 2.92 14.49
CA ASP A 112 1.18 3.45 15.84
C ASP A 112 0.75 4.93 15.82
N PHE A 113 -0.50 5.19 16.22
CA PHE A 113 -1.07 6.54 16.28
C PHE A 113 -0.44 7.43 17.35
N ALA A 114 0.31 6.88 18.32
CA ALA A 114 1.06 7.64 19.31
C ALA A 114 2.46 8.03 18.81
N ARG A 115 3.01 7.30 17.83
CA ARG A 115 4.37 7.51 17.32
C ARG A 115 4.40 8.51 16.17
N LYS A 116 4.71 9.77 16.49
CA LYS A 116 4.89 10.84 15.49
C LYS A 116 6.14 10.63 14.65
N HIS A 117 6.07 11.08 13.40
CA HIS A 117 7.26 11.24 12.56
C HIS A 117 8.20 12.24 13.22
N VAL A 118 9.48 11.89 13.27
CA VAL A 118 10.55 12.78 13.72
C VAL A 118 11.40 13.05 12.48
N PRO A 119 11.42 14.30 11.98
CA PRO A 119 12.23 14.63 10.82
C PRO A 119 13.69 14.23 11.01
N SER A 120 14.27 13.57 10.02
CA SER A 120 15.67 13.13 10.04
C SER A 120 16.44 13.65 8.83
N GLU A 121 17.77 13.73 8.92
CA GLU A 121 18.63 14.06 7.77
C GLU A 121 18.48 13.06 6.60
N LYS A 122 17.91 11.87 6.87
CA LYS A 122 17.60 10.82 5.88
C LYS A 122 16.23 10.98 5.23
N ASP A 123 15.46 12.03 5.55
CA ASP A 123 14.22 12.36 4.85
C ASP A 123 14.49 13.00 3.46
N ASP A 124 15.65 12.69 2.87
CA ASP A 124 15.97 12.98 1.48
C ASP A 124 15.39 11.83 0.64
N PRO A 125 14.26 12.05 -0.05
CA PRO A 125 13.48 10.98 -0.68
C PRO A 125 14.31 10.23 -1.73
N LEU A 126 14.47 8.90 -1.56
CA LEU A 126 15.20 7.96 -2.43
C LEU A 126 15.86 8.60 -3.66
N GLY A 127 17.00 9.25 -3.43
CA GLY A 127 17.78 9.92 -4.47
C GLY A 127 17.06 11.10 -5.11
N SER A 128 17.67 12.28 -4.95
CA SER A 128 17.40 13.49 -5.72
C SER A 128 17.01 13.16 -7.17
N LEU A 129 15.93 13.78 -7.65
CA LEU A 129 15.38 13.65 -9.01
C LEU A 129 16.45 13.67 -10.10
#